data_AF-A0A1G7DKL4-F1
#
_entry.id   AF-A0A1G7DKL4-F1
#
_cell.length_a   1.000
_cell.length_b   1.000
_cell.length_c   1.000
_cell.angle_alpha   90.00
_cell.angle_beta   90.00
_cell.angle_gamma   90.00
#
_symmetry.space_group_name_H-M   'P 1'
#
loop_
_entity.id
_entity.type
_entity.pdbx_description
1 polymer ?
#
loop_
_entity_poly.entity_id
_entity_poly.type
_entity_poly.pdbx_seq_one_letter_code
_entity_poly.pdbx_strand_id
1 'polypeptide(L)' 'MPTILVADDDANIRELVCLFLRKDGFTTVEAADGKEAMAVYASTHVDIYGIGLCEQISKRGDCICRNR' A
#
# COMPACT_ATOMS: atom_id res chain seq x y z
N MET A 1 11.27 -8.29 -8.70
CA MET A 1 10.20 -7.38 -9.14
C MET A 1 9.66 -6.68 -7.89
N PRO A 2 9.54 -5.35 -7.89
CA PRO A 2 9.04 -4.60 -6.72
C PRO A 2 7.59 -4.95 -6.42
N THR A 3 7.28 -5.06 -5.12
CA THR A 3 5.94 -5.38 -4.61
C THR A 3 5.41 -4.20 -3.81
N ILE A 4 4.24 -3.69 -4.20
CA ILE A 4 3.62 -2.51 -3.62
C ILE A 4 2.43 -2.92 -2.76
N LEU A 5 2.46 -2.57 -1.48
CA LEU A 5 1.33 -2.70 -0.57
C LEU A 5 0.42 -1.49 -0.72
N VAL A 6 -0.83 -1.71 -1.12
CA VAL A 6 -1.87 -0.69 -1.26
C VAL A 6 -2.81 -0.80 -0.06
N ALA A 7 -2.80 0.22 0.79
CA ALA A 7 -3.66 0.30 1.98
C ALA A 7 -4.66 1.44 1.81
N ASP A 8 -5.96 1.10 1.74
CA ASP A 8 -7.06 2.04 1.54
C ASP A 8 -8.36 1.42 2.11
N ASP A 9 -9.18 2.22 2.79
CA ASP A 9 -10.44 1.77 3.41
C ASP A 9 -11.58 1.61 2.38
N ASP A 10 -11.49 2.28 1.23
CA ASP A 10 -12.42 2.09 0.12
C ASP A 10 -11.93 0.96 -0.81
N ALA A 11 -12.71 -0.12 -0.88
CA ALA A 11 -12.42 -1.26 -1.73
C ALA A 11 -12.34 -0.92 -3.22
N ASN A 12 -13.15 0.03 -3.70
CA ASN A 12 -13.16 0.43 -5.11
C ASN A 12 -11.88 1.18 -5.48
N ILE A 13 -11.41 2.06 -4.58
CA ILE A 13 -10.16 2.80 -4.78
C ILE A 13 -8.97 1.84 -4.72
N ARG A 14 -8.94 0.95 -3.72
CA ARG A 14 -7.89 -0.07 -3.59
C ARG A 14 -7.76 -0.95 -4.83
N GLU A 15 -8.88 -1.43 -5.36
CA GLU A 15 -8.91 -2.25 -6.57
C GLU A 15 -8.41 -1.46 -7.79
N LEU A 16 -8.87 -0.22 -7.96
CA LEU A 16 -8.45 0.65 -9.06
C LEU A 16 -6.93 0.89 -9.05
N VAL A 17 -6.38 1.23 -7.88
CA VAL A 17 -4.93 1.47 -7.70
C VAL A 17 -4.14 0.20 -7.98
N CYS A 18 -4.59 -0.94 -7.45
CA CYS A 18 -3.96 -2.23 -7.72
C CYS A 18 -3.95 -2.57 -9.20
N LEU A 19 -5.05 -2.32 -9.91
CA LEU A 19 -5.14 -2.56 -11.35
C LEU A 19 -4.11 -1.73 -12.13
N PHE A 20 -3.95 -0.44 -11.81
CA PHE A 20 -2.96 0.43 -12.45
C PHE A 20 -1.53 -0.05 -12.19
N LEU A 21 -1.19 -0.35 -10.94
CA LEU A 21 0.16 -0.79 -10.58
C LEU A 21 0.49 -2.16 -11.21
N ARG A 22 -0.46 -3.10 -11.23
CA ARG A 22 -0.29 -4.39 -11.92
C ARG A 22 -0.09 -4.20 -13.42
N LYS A 23 -0.82 -3.26 -14.05
CA LYS A 23 -0.66 -2.92 -15.47
C LYS A 23 0.72 -2.35 -15.79
N ASP A 24 1.32 -1.61 -14.87
CA ASP A 24 2.68 -1.07 -14.98
C ASP A 24 3.77 -2.12 -14.65
N GLY A 25 3.38 -3.36 -14.35
CA GLY A 25 4.30 -4.49 -14.11
C GLY A 25 4.73 -4.67 -12.66
N PHE A 26 4.10 -3.96 -11.72
CA PHE A 26 4.33 -4.15 -10.29
C PHE A 26 3.51 -5.32 -9.75
N THR A 27 4.02 -5.98 -8.72
CA THR A 27 3.20 -6.89 -7.90
C THR A 27 2.48 -6.05 -6.85
N THR A 28 1.21 -6.31 -6.58
CA THR A 28 0.49 -5.57 -5.53
C THR A 28 -0.04 -6.49 -4.45
N VAL A 29 0.00 -6.00 -3.22
CA VAL A 29 -0.62 -6.62 -2.05
C VAL A 29 -1.62 -5.61 -1.49
N GLU A 30 -2.78 -6.09 -1.06
CA GLU A 30 -3.89 -5.24 -0.62
C GLU A 30 -4.00 -5.29 0.90
N ALA A 31 -4.36 -4.17 1.51
CA ALA A 31 -4.76 -4.07 2.91
C ALA A 31 -5.97 -3.14 3.04
N ALA A 32 -6.97 -3.56 3.81
CA ALA A 32 -8.17 -2.77 4.08
C ALA A 32 -7.95 -1.74 5.20
N ASP A 33 -6.93 -1.93 6.03
CA ASP A 33 -6.61 -1.03 7.14
C ASP A 33 -5.12 -1.05 7.52
N GLY A 34 -4.73 -0.13 8.39
CA GLY A 34 -3.36 -0.01 8.86
C GLY A 34 -2.84 -1.22 9.63
N LYS A 35 -3.68 -2.02 10.30
CA LYS A 35 -3.24 -3.23 11.03
C LYS A 35 -2.90 -4.34 10.05
N GLU A 36 -3.75 -4.56 9.05
CA GLU A 36 -3.49 -5.51 7.97
C GLU A 36 -2.24 -5.10 7.20
N ALA A 37 -2.10 -3.81 6.87
CA ALA A 37 -0.92 -3.29 6.21
C ALA A 37 0.37 -3.54 7.01
N MET A 38 0.34 -3.35 8.34
CA MET A 38 1.48 -3.63 9.21
C MET A 38 1.80 -5.12 9.31
N ALA A 39 0.79 -5.99 9.32
CA ALA A 39 1.01 -7.43 9.31
C ALA A 39 1.73 -7.88 8.03
N VAL A 40 1.29 -7.36 6.87
CA VAL A 40 1.88 -7.65 5.56
C VAL A 40 3.30 -7.09 5.45
N TYR A 41 3.51 -5.85 5.90
CA TYR A 41 4.84 -5.21 5.89
C TYR A 41 5.82 -5.91 6.83
N ALA A 42 5.36 -6.41 7.98
CA ALA A 42 6.21 -7.17 8.89
C ALA A 42 6.60 -8.55 8.34
N SER A 43 5.75 -9.16 7.50
CA SER A 43 6.02 -10.50 6.93
C SER A 43 6.77 -10.47 5.60
N THR A 44 6.80 -9.33 4.91
CA THR A 44 7.21 -9.26 3.49
C THR A 44 7.98 -7.98 3.20
N HIS A 45 9.02 -8.06 2.36
CA HIS A 45 9.73 -6.87 1.90
C HIS A 45 8.90 -6.18 0.79
N VAL A 46 8.08 -5.20 1.18
CA VAL A 46 7.16 -4.47 0.29
C VAL A 46 7.35 -2.96 0.45
N ASP A 47 7.15 -2.24 -0.65
CA ASP A 47 7.06 -0.78 -0.65
C ASP A 47 5.60 -0.37 -0.37
N ILE A 48 5.36 0.64 0.47
CA ILE A 48 3.99 1.02 0.86
C ILE A 48 3.47 2.21 0.04
N TYR A 49 2.26 2.06 -0.52
CA TYR A 49 1.47 3.13 -1.13
C TYR A 49 0.15 3.27 -0.35
N GLY A 50 -0.05 4.40 0.32
CA GLY A 50 -1.26 4.68 1.11
C GLY A 50 -1.91 5.99 0.69
N ILE A 51 -3.20 5.95 0.39
CA ILE A 51 -4.00 7.13 0.08
C ILE A 51 -4.96 7.33 1.26
N GLY A 52 -4.76 8.40 2.04
CA GLY A 52 -5.70 8.78 3.10
C GLY A 52 -5.57 8.00 4.42
N LEU A 53 -5.32 8.76 5.51
CA LEU A 53 -5.39 8.35 6.92
C LEU A 53 -4.40 7.25 7.38
N CYS A 54 -3.11 7.58 7.41
CA CYS A 54 -2.19 6.84 8.26
C CYS A 54 -1.24 7.73 9.06
N GLU A 55 -1.74 8.25 10.19
CA GLU A 55 -0.88 8.84 11.24
C GLU A 55 0.06 7.79 11.89
N GLN A 56 -0.17 6.49 11.67
CA GLN A 56 0.57 5.41 12.35
C GLN A 56 1.73 4.81 11.52
N ILE A 57 1.69 4.86 10.19
CA ILE A 57 2.73 4.24 9.34
C ILE A 57 3.96 5.15 9.20
N SER A 58 3.81 6.47 9.38
CA SER A 58 4.89 7.46 9.23
C SER A 58 6.05 7.32 10.23
N LYS A 59 5.93 6.52 11.31
CA LYS A 59 6.99 6.41 12.33
C LYS A 59 8.13 5.46 11.97
N ARG A 60 8.07 4.71 10.85
CA ARG A 60 9.16 3.82 10.40
C ARG A 60 9.36 3.88 8.89
N GLY A 61 10.18 4.82 8.44
CA GLY A 61 11.11 4.58 7.35
C GLY A 61 10.62 4.75 5.91
N ASP A 62 9.58 4.05 5.45
CA ASP A 62 9.40 3.82 4.00
C ASP A 62 7.95 3.98 3.51
N CYS A 63 7.38 5.17 3.64
CA CYS A 63 6.10 5.53 3.03
C CYS A 63 6.32 6.27 1.69
N ILE A 64 6.00 5.64 0.56
CA ILE A 64 5.92 6.33 -0.73
C ILE A 64 4.58 7.06 -0.79
N CYS A 65 4.51 8.21 -0.13
CA CYS A 65 3.46 9.19 -0.37
C CYS A 65 3.80 9.92 -1.67
N ARG A 66 3.22 9.50 -2.79
CA ARG A 66 3.17 10.34 -4.00
C ARG A 66 1.74 10.80 -4.21
N ASN A 67 1.38 11.89 -3.53
CA ASN A 67 0.42 12.84 -4.04
C ASN A 67 1.21 14.11 -4.37
N ARG A 68 1.16 14.55 -5.63
CA ARG A 68 1.60 15.91 -5.93
C ARG A 68 0.61 16.88 -5.29
#